data_AF-A0A852RSQ3-F1
#
_entry.id   AF-A0A852RSQ3-F1
#
_cell.length_a   1.000
_cell.length_b   1.000
_cell.length_c   1.000
_cell.angle_alpha   90.00
_cell.angle_beta   90.00
_cell.angle_gamma   90.00
#
_symmetry.space_group_name_H-M   'P 1'
#
loop_
_entity.id
_entity.type
_entity.pdbx_description
1 polymer ?
#
loop_
_entity_poly.entity_id
_entity_poly.type
_entity_poly.pdbx_seq_one_letter_code
_entity_poly.pdbx_strand_id
1 'polypeptide(L)'
;MVASRSARERKAAMQAGPLARVRIEVGADDQFVYKISCSECTAKGHRPWSAYRPGTDNGFMAAMDRWVFHLKEQHPASDAPCLEFLPEAEQRLHERRMQHEAARTRPD
;
A
#
# COMPACT_ATOMS: atom_id res chain seq x y z
N MET A 1 2.01 -23.24 8.74
CA MET A 1 2.87 -22.98 7.57
C MET A 1 2.67 -21.55 7.14
N VAL A 2 3.72 -20.70 7.16
CA VAL A 2 3.61 -19.31 6.69
C VAL A 2 3.52 -19.33 5.17
N ALA A 3 2.55 -18.60 4.59
CA ALA A 3 2.40 -18.54 3.14
C ALA A 3 3.68 -18.03 2.47
N SER A 4 4.12 -18.72 1.42
CA SER A 4 5.32 -18.36 0.65
C SER A 4 5.17 -16.96 0.04
N ARG A 5 6.31 -16.30 -0.25
CA ARG A 5 6.34 -15.00 -0.92
C ARG A 5 5.43 -14.95 -2.13
N SER A 6 5.49 -15.97 -2.99
CA SER A 6 4.68 -16.05 -4.22
C SER A 6 3.18 -16.16 -3.93
N ALA A 7 2.78 -16.86 -2.86
CA ALA A 7 1.38 -16.94 -2.45
C ALA A 7 0.87 -15.58 -1.96
N ARG A 8 1.69 -14.85 -1.19
CA ARG A 8 1.38 -13.49 -0.73
C ARG A 8 1.28 -12.50 -1.89
N GLU A 9 2.21 -12.56 -2.85
CA GLU A 9 2.18 -11.74 -4.08
C GLU A 9 0.89 -11.95 -4.87
N ARG A 10 0.51 -13.22 -5.12
CA ARG A 10 -0.73 -13.54 -5.85
C ARG A 10 -1.96 -13.03 -5.10
N LYS A 11 -2.03 -13.24 -3.79
CA LYS A 11 -3.15 -12.73 -2.97
C LYS A 11 -3.27 -11.21 -3.05
N ALA A 12 -2.15 -10.51 -2.89
CA ALA A 12 -2.12 -9.05 -2.96
C ALA A 12 -2.47 -8.54 -4.36
N ALA A 13 -2.02 -9.21 -5.43
CA ALA A 13 -2.39 -8.86 -6.80
C ALA A 13 -3.89 -9.04 -7.07
N MET A 14 -4.48 -10.15 -6.61
CA MET A 14 -5.93 -10.37 -6.73
C MET A 14 -6.74 -9.28 -6.01
N GLN A 15 -6.29 -8.84 -4.84
CA GLN A 15 -6.95 -7.76 -4.12
C GLN A 15 -6.77 -6.40 -4.79
N ALA A 16 -5.56 -6.10 -5.27
CA ALA A 16 -5.21 -4.80 -5.81
C ALA A 16 -5.86 -4.52 -7.19
N GLY A 17 -6.34 -5.55 -7.88
CA GLY A 17 -7.07 -5.41 -9.14
C GLY A 17 -6.17 -5.31 -10.39
N PRO A 18 -6.78 -5.14 -11.57
CA PRO A 18 -6.11 -5.33 -12.86
C PRO A 18 -5.04 -4.27 -13.18
N LEU A 19 -5.15 -3.08 -12.61
CA LEU A 19 -4.18 -1.99 -12.80
C LEU A 19 -2.92 -2.14 -11.94
N ALA A 20 -2.92 -3.11 -11.01
CA ALA A 20 -1.83 -3.30 -10.07
C ALA A 20 -0.78 -4.29 -10.59
N ARG A 21 0.49 -3.91 -10.50
CA ARG A 21 1.63 -4.83 -10.55
C ARG A 21 2.21 -4.96 -9.15
N VAL A 22 1.96 -6.11 -8.52
CA VAL A 22 2.44 -6.40 -7.16
C VAL A 22 3.71 -7.22 -7.19
N ARG A 23 4.71 -6.78 -6.42
CA ARG A 23 5.95 -7.51 -6.13
C ARG A 23 6.20 -7.49 -4.63
N ILE A 24 6.74 -8.58 -4.10
CA ILE A 24 7.27 -8.65 -2.75
C ILE A 24 8.77 -8.88 -2.86
N GLU A 25 9.52 -7.96 -2.28
CA GLU A 25 10.97 -8.02 -2.14
C GLU A 25 11.31 -8.44 -0.70
N VAL A 26 12.53 -8.92 -0.47
CA VAL A 26 13.06 -9.15 0.88
C VAL A 26 13.97 -7.96 1.19
N GLY A 27 13.61 -7.19 2.20
CA GLY A 27 14.36 -6.03 2.67
C GLY A 27 15.62 -6.42 3.44
N ALA A 28 16.43 -5.42 3.80
CA ALA A 28 17.69 -5.62 4.51
C ALA A 28 17.55 -6.32 5.87
N ASP A 29 16.39 -6.19 6.52
CA ASP A 29 16.08 -6.79 7.83
C ASP A 29 15.37 -8.17 7.70
N ASP A 30 15.54 -8.85 6.56
CA ASP A 30 14.84 -10.09 6.19
C ASP A 30 13.29 -9.98 6.22
N GLN A 31 12.76 -8.76 6.14
CA GLN A 31 11.33 -8.48 6.12
C GLN A 31 10.77 -8.44 4.70
N PHE A 32 9.52 -8.88 4.52
CA PHE A 32 8.83 -8.69 3.25
C PHE A 32 8.51 -7.22 3.00
N VAL A 33 8.87 -6.73 1.82
CA VAL A 33 8.60 -5.37 1.38
C VAL A 33 7.65 -5.42 0.19
N TYR A 34 6.47 -4.84 0.35
CA TYR A 34 5.46 -4.81 -0.69
C TYR A 34 5.67 -3.60 -1.59
N LYS A 35 5.63 -3.87 -2.89
CA LYS A 35 5.66 -2.88 -3.96
C LYS A 35 4.44 -3.07 -4.85
N ILE A 36 3.55 -2.09 -4.85
CA ILE A 36 2.38 -2.06 -5.73
C ILE A 36 2.58 -0.92 -6.72
N SER A 37 2.64 -1.24 -8.02
CA SER A 37 2.80 -0.25 -9.08
C SER A 37 1.55 -0.13 -9.95
N CYS A 38 1.22 1.09 -10.37
CA CYS A 38 0.18 1.32 -11.37
C CYS A 38 0.69 0.96 -12.76
N SER A 39 -0.15 0.34 -13.59
CA SER A 39 0.16 0.07 -15.00
C SER A 39 0.04 1.30 -15.90
N GLU A 40 -0.70 2.32 -15.47
CA GLU A 40 -1.09 3.48 -16.29
C GLU A 40 -0.42 4.78 -15.80
N CYS A 41 -0.40 5.03 -14.49
CA CYS A 41 0.16 6.25 -13.94
C CYS A 41 1.69 6.21 -13.87
N THR A 42 2.31 7.35 -14.19
CA THR A 42 3.74 7.58 -14.00
C THR A 42 4.00 8.61 -12.90
N ALA A 43 5.04 8.42 -12.12
CA ALA A 43 5.60 9.37 -11.18
C ALA A 43 6.79 10.13 -11.80
N LYS A 44 7.46 10.95 -10.98
CA LYS A 44 8.64 11.74 -11.38
C LYS A 44 9.70 10.86 -12.06
N GLY A 45 10.24 11.35 -13.18
CA GLY A 45 11.26 10.64 -13.96
C GLY A 45 10.70 9.50 -14.82
N HIS A 46 9.44 9.58 -15.25
CA HIS A 46 8.75 8.61 -16.11
C HIS A 46 8.67 7.18 -15.57
N ARG A 47 8.98 6.99 -14.29
CA ARG A 47 8.84 5.68 -13.63
C ARG A 47 7.37 5.43 -13.34
N PRO A 48 6.88 4.18 -13.42
CA PRO A 48 5.53 3.86 -12.96
C PRO A 48 5.31 4.37 -11.54
N TRP A 49 4.14 4.94 -11.28
CA TRP A 49 3.73 5.25 -9.92
C TRP A 49 3.77 3.97 -9.10
N SER A 50 4.30 4.04 -7.88
CA SER A 50 4.30 2.88 -6.98
C SER A 50 4.21 3.28 -5.51
N ALA A 51 3.56 2.41 -4.74
CA ALA A 51 3.60 2.40 -3.29
C ALA A 51 4.71 1.42 -2.85
N TYR A 52 5.82 1.97 -2.36
CA TYR A 52 6.90 1.24 -1.72
C TYR A 52 6.96 1.61 -0.24
N ARG A 53 6.75 0.64 0.66
CA ARG A 53 6.74 0.87 2.10
C ARG A 53 7.47 -0.25 2.85
N PRO A 54 8.64 0.04 3.47
CA PRO A 54 9.14 -0.78 4.56
C PRO A 54 8.27 -0.53 5.79
N GLY A 55 7.90 -1.55 6.57
CA GLY A 55 7.07 -1.30 7.75
C GLY A 55 6.71 -2.51 8.61
N THR A 56 6.51 -2.21 9.90
CA THR A 56 6.28 -3.06 11.07
C THR A 56 5.09 -4.03 10.99
N ASP A 57 4.23 -3.90 9.99
CA ASP A 57 3.15 -4.85 9.66
C ASP A 57 3.37 -5.48 8.26
N ASN A 58 4.59 -6.01 8.06
CA ASN A 58 5.05 -6.60 6.79
C ASN A 58 4.90 -5.67 5.56
N GLY A 59 4.81 -4.35 5.73
CA GLY A 59 4.62 -3.37 4.65
C GLY A 59 3.32 -3.47 3.83
N PHE A 60 2.50 -4.52 4.00
CA PHE A 60 1.33 -4.79 3.15
C PHE A 60 0.23 -3.74 3.33
N MET A 61 -0.27 -3.55 4.55
CA MET A 61 -1.36 -2.60 4.80
C MET A 61 -0.97 -1.18 4.38
N ALA A 62 0.24 -0.75 4.69
CA ALA A 62 0.73 0.57 4.31
C ALA A 62 0.84 0.76 2.78
N ALA A 63 1.27 -0.29 2.06
CA ALA A 63 1.29 -0.26 0.60
C ALA A 63 -0.13 -0.28 0.01
N MET A 64 -1.02 -1.10 0.58
CA MET A 64 -2.41 -1.25 0.13
C MET A 64 -3.24 0.02 0.38
N ASP A 65 -3.14 0.66 1.56
CA ASP A 65 -3.80 1.94 1.85
C ASP A 65 -3.46 2.98 0.78
N ARG A 66 -2.16 3.11 0.47
CA ARG A 66 -1.69 4.07 -0.53
C ARG A 66 -2.16 3.71 -1.94
N TRP A 67 -2.28 2.42 -2.26
CA TRP A 67 -2.83 1.95 -3.52
C TRP A 67 -4.33 2.25 -3.63
N VAL A 68 -5.10 1.99 -2.57
CA VAL A 68 -6.54 2.28 -2.51
C VAL A 68 -6.82 3.76 -2.75
N PHE A 69 -6.07 4.66 -2.08
CA PHE A 69 -6.20 6.10 -2.34
C PHE A 69 -5.83 6.48 -3.77
N HIS A 70 -4.78 5.88 -4.33
CA HIS A 70 -4.39 6.13 -5.72
C HIS A 70 -5.47 5.69 -6.71
N LEU A 71 -6.05 4.50 -6.54
CA LEU A 71 -7.18 4.04 -7.37
C LEU A 71 -8.37 4.97 -7.23
N LYS A 72 -8.76 5.33 -6.00
CA LYS A 72 -9.92 6.20 -5.77
C LYS A 72 -9.77 7.56 -6.44
N GLU A 73 -8.56 8.14 -6.42
CA GLU A 73 -8.29 9.46 -6.98
C GLU A 73 -8.01 9.45 -8.49
N GLN A 74 -7.22 8.50 -8.98
CA GLN A 74 -6.71 8.50 -10.37
C GLN A 74 -7.49 7.56 -11.29
N HIS A 75 -8.14 6.54 -10.72
CA HIS A 75 -8.90 5.54 -11.47
C HIS A 75 -10.29 5.32 -10.84
N PRO A 76 -11.15 6.36 -10.76
CA PRO A 76 -12.44 6.28 -10.06
C PRO A 76 -13.42 5.25 -10.67
N ALA A 77 -13.18 4.84 -11.92
CA ALA A 77 -13.94 3.82 -12.63
C ALA A 77 -13.35 2.40 -12.48
N SER A 78 -12.22 2.25 -11.79
CA SER A 78 -11.61 0.93 -11.56
C SER A 78 -12.47 0.12 -10.60
N ASP A 79 -12.67 -1.15 -10.94
CA ASP A 79 -13.23 -2.15 -10.04
C ASP A 79 -12.10 -3.02 -9.50
N ALA A 80 -11.85 -2.94 -8.20
CA ALA A 80 -10.80 -3.69 -7.52
C ALA A 80 -11.26 -4.08 -6.11
N PRO A 81 -11.08 -5.35 -5.69
CA PRO A 81 -11.53 -5.80 -4.37
C PRO A 81 -10.97 -4.98 -3.20
N CYS A 82 -9.79 -4.38 -3.35
CA CYS A 82 -9.20 -3.56 -2.31
C CYS A 82 -9.98 -2.27 -2.00
N LEU A 83 -10.85 -1.81 -2.90
CA LEU A 83 -11.66 -0.60 -2.68
C LEU A 83 -12.71 -0.77 -1.57
N GLU A 84 -13.07 -2.02 -1.23
CA GLU A 84 -13.90 -2.33 -0.05
C GLU A 84 -13.25 -1.81 1.23
N PHE A 85 -11.92 -1.79 1.29
CA PHE A 85 -11.15 -1.36 2.47
C PHE A 85 -10.86 0.15 2.52
N LEU A 86 -11.52 0.96 1.68
CA LEU A 86 -11.36 2.41 1.67
C LEU A 86 -11.69 3.04 3.04
N PRO A 87 -12.82 2.72 3.71
CA PRO A 87 -13.14 3.31 5.01
C PRO A 87 -12.07 3.03 6.08
N GLU A 88 -11.55 1.81 6.12
CA GLU A 88 -10.51 1.43 7.09
C GLU A 88 -9.16 2.08 6.75
N ALA A 89 -8.86 2.27 5.47
CA ALA A 89 -7.68 3.02 5.04
C ALA A 89 -7.77 4.49 5.46
N GLU A 90 -8.94 5.12 5.31
CA GLU A 90 -9.23 6.48 5.78
C GLU A 90 -9.10 6.59 7.29
N GLN A 91 -9.66 5.63 8.04
CA GLN A 91 -9.53 5.57 9.50
C GLN A 91 -8.06 5.49 9.93
N ARG A 92 -7.28 4.56 9.38
CA ARG A 92 -5.85 4.44 9.69
C ARG A 92 -5.09 5.72 9.34
N LEU A 93 -5.45 6.41 8.26
CA LEU A 93 -4.84 7.69 7.91
C LEU A 93 -5.17 8.78 8.94
N HIS A 94 -6.43 8.84 9.40
CA HIS A 94 -6.84 9.76 10.45
C HIS A 94 -6.11 9.48 11.77
N GLU A 95 -6.07 8.23 12.22
CA GLU A 95 -5.34 7.81 13.44
C GLU A 95 -3.86 8.18 13.37
N ARG A 96 -3.19 7.93 12.23
CA ARG A 96 -1.80 8.33 12.02
C ARG A 96 -1.61 9.85 12.10
N ARG A 97 -2.53 10.64 11.54
CA ARG A 97 -2.48 12.11 11.63
C ARG A 97 -2.62 12.57 13.09
N MET A 98 -3.55 11.99 13.84
CA MET A 98 -3.75 12.30 15.26
C MET A 98 -2.51 11.93 16.09
N GLN A 99 -1.91 10.76 15.84
CA GLN A 99 -0.66 10.36 16.53
C GLN A 99 0.50 11.30 16.22
N HIS A 100 0.66 11.69 14.95
CA HIS A 100 1.70 12.65 14.55
C HIS A 100 1.49 14.02 15.20
N GLU A 101 0.23 14.48 15.29
CA GLU A 101 -0.10 15.73 15.95
C GLU A 101 0.19 15.67 17.46
N ALA A 102 -0.25 14.61 18.14
CA ALA A 102 0.00 14.39 19.56
C ALA A 102 1.50 14.28 19.88
N ALA A 103 2.28 13.62 18.99
CA ALA A 103 3.74 13.54 19.14
C ALA A 103 4.40 14.93 19.02
N ARG A 104 3.86 15.79 18.16
CA ARG A 104 4.39 17.14 17.93
C ARG A 104 4.05 18.13 19.04
N THR A 105 3.03 17.85 19.85
CA THR A 105 2.56 18.73 20.94
C THR A 105 2.99 18.28 22.35
N ARG A 106 3.70 17.16 22.48
CA ARG A 106 4.30 16.73 23.76
C ARG A 106 5.45 17.67 24.17
N PRO A 107 5.39 18.32 25.35
CA PRO A 107 6.56 18.99 25.91
C PRO A 107 7.60 17.96 26.38
N ASP A 108 8.88 18.31 26.24
CA ASP A 108 10.06 17.50 26.64
C ASP A 108 10.04 17.14 28.15
#